data_AF-A0A1G6CWS7-F1
#
_entry.id   AF-A0A1G6CWS7-F1
#
_cell.length_a   1.000
_cell.length_b   1.000
_cell.length_c   1.000
_cell.angle_alpha   90.00
_cell.angle_beta   90.00
_cell.angle_gamma   90.00
#
_symmetry.space_group_name_H-M   'P 1'
#
loop_
_entity.id
_entity.type
_entity.pdbx_description
1 polymer ?
#
loop_
_entity_poly.entity_id
_entity_poly.type
_entity_poly.pdbx_seq_one_letter_code
_entity_poly.pdbx_strand_id
1 'polypeptide(L)' 'MKKFVPYEKLSKKQKRVLDLKRRKGWGSLNPVTRVAPKGKKPPDYEKHPEAYEGVRIK' A
#
# COMPACT_ATOMS: atom_id res chain seq x y z
N MET A 1 -14.80 -30.08 11.53
CA MET A 1 -14.57 -28.93 10.62
C MET A 1 -14.73 -27.64 11.39
N LYS A 2 -13.81 -26.67 11.25
CA LYS A 2 -14.02 -25.34 11.85
C LYS A 2 -15.11 -24.61 11.07
N LYS A 3 -16.12 -24.07 11.78
CA LYS A 3 -17.17 -23.26 11.17
C LYS A 3 -16.51 -22.07 10.44
N PHE A 4 -16.87 -21.87 9.18
CA PHE A 4 -16.40 -20.71 8.43
C PHE A 4 -17.03 -19.44 9.01
N VAL A 5 -16.18 -18.51 9.42
CA VAL A 5 -16.63 -17.19 9.91
C VAL A 5 -16.17 -16.15 8.89
N PRO A 6 -17.10 -15.39 8.30
CA PRO A 6 -16.76 -14.28 7.42
C PRO A 6 -15.84 -13.27 8.11
N TYR A 7 -14.93 -12.68 7.34
CA TYR A 7 -13.93 -11.73 7.86
C TYR A 7 -14.56 -10.58 8.67
N GLU A 8 -15.69 -10.05 8.20
CA GLU A 8 -16.43 -8.96 8.84
C GLU A 8 -16.84 -9.26 10.27
N LYS A 9 -17.18 -10.52 10.55
CA LYS A 9 -17.67 -11.01 11.84
C LYS A 9 -16.56 -11.43 12.80
N LEU A 10 -15.30 -11.33 12.39
CA LEU A 10 -14.16 -11.63 13.26
C LEU A 10 -13.92 -10.50 14.27
N SER A 11 -13.42 -10.88 15.45
CA SER A 11 -12.94 -9.91 16.43
C SER A 11 -11.76 -9.10 15.87
N LYS A 12 -11.56 -7.89 16.39
CA LYS A 12 -10.45 -7.01 16.00
C LYS A 12 -9.08 -7.71 16.07
N LYS A 13 -8.86 -8.55 17.09
CA LYS A 13 -7.61 -9.33 17.27
C LYS A 13 -7.41 -10.36 16.15
N GLN A 14 -8.46 -11.10 15.79
CA GLN A 14 -8.38 -12.12 14.74
C GLN A 14 -8.20 -11.51 13.34
N LYS A 15 -8.87 -10.38 13.06
CA LYS A 15 -8.65 -9.61 11.82
C LYS A 15 -7.18 -9.23 11.65
N ARG A 16 -6.56 -8.67 12.70
CA ARG A 16 -5.14 -8.30 12.71
C ARG A 16 -4.21 -9.48 12.40
N VAL A 17 -4.46 -10.66 12.98
CA VAL A 17 -3.66 -11.87 12.71
C VAL A 17 -3.78 -12.31 11.25
N LEU A 18 -4.99 -12.31 10.68
CA LEU A 18 -5.20 -12.63 9.27
C LEU A 18 -4.54 -11.62 8.34
N ASP A 19 -4.66 -10.33 8.65
CA ASP A 19 -4.07 -9.27 7.83
C ASP A 19 -2.54 -9.30 7.87
N LEU A 20 -1.93 -9.57 9.03
CA LEU A 20 -0.49 -9.80 9.12
C LEU A 20 -0.04 -10.98 8.27
N LYS A 21 -0.82 -12.06 8.23
CA LYS A 21 -0.54 -13.20 7.34
C LYS A 21 -0.66 -12.81 5.86
N ARG A 22 -1.65 -12.00 5.49
CA ARG A 22 -1.86 -11.52 4.11
C ARG A 22 -0.80 -10.53 3.65
N ARG A 23 -0.30 -9.65 4.54
CA ARG A 23 0.66 -8.58 4.23
C ARG A 23 2.12 -9.04 4.19
N LYS A 24 2.40 -10.31 4.46
CA LYS A 24 3.77 -10.82 4.64
C LYS A 24 4.66 -10.69 3.39
N GLY A 25 4.08 -10.44 2.24
CA GLY A 25 4.80 -10.16 1.00
C GLY A 25 3.90 -9.51 -0.02
N TRP A 26 4.44 -9.28 -1.20
CA TRP A 26 3.74 -8.68 -2.33
C TRP A 26 2.85 -9.69 -3.09
N GLY A 27 2.69 -10.91 -2.57
CA GLY A 27 1.96 -11.99 -3.22
C GLY A 27 2.68 -12.46 -4.48
N SER A 28 1.99 -12.41 -5.61
CA SER A 28 2.55 -12.68 -6.95
C SER A 28 3.28 -11.47 -7.55
N LEU A 29 3.22 -10.30 -6.92
CA LEU A 29 3.83 -9.09 -7.43
C LEU A 29 5.30 -9.02 -6.99
N ASN A 30 6.23 -8.81 -7.93
CA ASN A 30 7.61 -8.49 -7.60
C ASN A 30 7.84 -6.98 -7.81
N PRO A 31 8.11 -6.19 -6.75
CA PRO A 31 8.31 -4.75 -6.86
C PRO A 31 9.58 -4.38 -7.63
N VAL A 32 10.59 -5.26 -7.67
CA VAL A 32 11.88 -5.01 -8.34
C VAL A 32 11.73 -5.05 -9.86
N THR A 33 10.86 -5.92 -10.37
CA THR A 33 10.64 -6.10 -11.82
C THR A 33 9.51 -5.21 -12.36
N ARG A 34 8.96 -4.28 -11.56
CA ARG A 34 7.90 -3.38 -12.00
C ARG A 34 8.47 -2.28 -12.89
N VAL A 35 8.69 -2.62 -14.16
CA VAL A 35 9.00 -1.64 -15.21
C VAL A 35 7.68 -1.10 -15.74
N ALA A 36 7.55 0.23 -15.83
CA ALA A 36 6.40 0.83 -16.51
C ALA A 36 6.34 0.28 -17.95
N PRO A 37 5.16 -0.04 -18.49
CA PRO A 37 5.07 -0.48 -19.88
C PRO A 37 5.74 0.56 -20.79
N LYS A 38 6.48 0.09 -21.80
CA LYS A 38 7.22 0.97 -22.73
C LYS A 38 6.30 2.09 -23.22
N GLY A 39 6.77 3.34 -23.10
CA GLY A 39 6.04 4.52 -23.55
C GLY A 39 5.18 5.24 -22.50
N LYS A 40 5.01 4.68 -21.28
CA LYS A 40 4.40 5.42 -20.17
C LYS A 40 5.49 6.10 -19.35
N LYS A 41 5.69 7.41 -19.58
CA LYS A 41 6.43 8.24 -18.61
C LYS A 41 5.67 8.17 -17.27
N PRO A 42 6.38 8.06 -16.13
CA PRO A 42 5.76 8.37 -14.84
C PRO A 42 5.07 9.74 -14.97
N PRO A 43 3.86 9.93 -14.41
CA PRO A 43 3.25 11.25 -14.40
C PRO A 43 4.27 12.23 -13.81
N ASP A 44 4.47 13.35 -14.49
CA ASP A 44 5.38 14.39 -14.03
C ASP A 44 4.71 15.04 -12.82
N TYR A 45 4.97 14.48 -11.64
CA TYR A 45 4.62 15.14 -10.40
C TYR A 45 5.72 16.17 -10.15
N GLU A 46 5.33 17.43 -9.99
CA GLU A 46 6.24 18.47 -9.53
C GLU A 46 6.78 18.02 -8.16
N LYS A 47 8.06 17.60 -8.11
CA LYS A 47 8.70 17.10 -6.88
C LYS A 47 8.68 18.11 -5.73
N HIS A 48 8.54 19.39 -6.06
CA HIS A 48 8.46 20.52 -5.13
C HIS A 48 7.51 21.57 -5.70
N PRO A 49 6.20 21.52 -5.43
CA PRO A 49 5.34 22.66 -5.71
C PRO A 49 5.78 23.82 -4.80
N GLU A 50 5.80 25.05 -5.34
CA GLU A 50 6.29 26.28 -4.67
C GLU A 50 5.67 26.50 -3.27
N ALA A 51 4.50 25.91 -3.02
CA ALA A 51 3.80 25.91 -1.73
C ALA A 51 4.63 25.41 -0.52
N TYR A 52 5.76 24.72 -0.73
CA TYR A 52 6.62 24.23 0.37
C TYR A 52 7.63 25.27 0.90
N GLU A 53 7.92 26.35 0.17
CA GLU A 53 8.91 27.36 0.61
C GLU A 53 8.35 28.36 1.65
N GLY A 54 7.03 28.37 1.86
CA GLY A 54 6.34 29.30 2.76
C GLY A 54 6.23 28.87 4.23
N VAL A 55 6.69 27.67 4.61
CA VAL A 55 6.61 27.18 6.01
C VAL A 55 7.99 27.25 6.68
N ARG A 56 8.68 28.39 6.54
CA ARG A 56 9.77 28.76 7.45
C ARG A 56 9.17 29.64 8.53
N ILE A 57 8.78 28.99 9.63
CA ILE A 57 8.45 29.61 10.91
C ILE A 57 9.55 30.64 11.24
N LYS A 58 9.17 31.92 11.35
CA LYS A 58 9.97 32.95 12.00
C LYS A 58 9.56 33.02 13.46
#